data_AF-A0A2D7KAC8-F1
#
_entry.id   AF-A0A2D7KAC8-F1
#
_cell.length_a   1.000
_cell.length_b   1.000
_cell.length_c   1.000
_cell.angle_alpha   90.00
_cell.angle_beta   90.00
_cell.angle_gamma   90.00
#
_symmetry.space_group_name_H-M   'P 1'
#
loop_
_entity.id
_entity.type
_entity.pdbx_description
1 polymer ?
#
loop_
_entity_poly.entity_id
_entity_poly.type
_entity_poly.pdbx_seq_one_letter_code
_entity_poly.pdbx_strand_id
1 'polypeptide(L)'
;MELQIKCIQNWKRPPIYSTTFQYLDSKIELNYNYDNDECFVTVNKKEHIYGENETLDKLVDGLSNQMVGLSWKECEVGEELTVKLDHL
;
A
#
# COMPACT_ATOMS: atom_id res chain seq x y z
N MET A 1 11.79 -12.33 -3.67
CA MET A 1 12.01 -12.00 -2.24
C MET A 1 10.67 -11.85 -1.52
N GLU A 2 10.54 -12.36 -0.28
CA GLU A 2 9.30 -12.26 0.52
C GLU A 2 9.45 -11.18 1.60
N LEU A 3 8.46 -10.29 1.71
CA LEU A 3 8.40 -9.20 2.68
C LEU A 3 7.20 -9.39 3.61
N GLN A 4 7.36 -9.07 4.88
CA GLN A 4 6.27 -9.02 5.85
C GLN A 4 5.80 -7.58 6.02
N ILE A 5 4.51 -7.34 5.82
CA ILE A 5 3.87 -6.05 6.08
C ILE A 5 2.67 -6.25 6.99
N LYS A 6 2.25 -5.18 7.67
CA LYS A 6 1.11 -5.20 8.57
C LYS A 6 0.09 -4.14 8.18
N CYS A 7 -1.18 -4.50 8.04
CA CYS A 7 -2.23 -3.50 7.92
C CYS A 7 -2.43 -2.81 9.27
N ILE A 8 -2.22 -1.50 9.30
CA ILE A 8 -2.37 -0.71 10.53
C ILE A 8 -3.59 0.21 10.48
N GLN A 9 -4.09 0.53 9.29
CA GLN A 9 -5.32 1.29 9.08
C GLN A 9 -5.98 0.84 7.78
N ASN A 10 -7.31 0.74 7.78
CA ASN A 10 -8.08 0.51 6.57
C ASN A 10 -9.39 1.30 6.63
N TRP A 11 -9.62 2.16 5.63
CA TRP A 11 -10.78 3.03 5.52
C TRP A 11 -11.48 2.75 4.19
N LYS A 12 -12.73 2.30 4.29
CA LYS A 12 -13.49 1.73 3.17
C LYS A 12 -14.73 2.57 2.87
N ARG A 13 -14.56 3.82 2.42
CA ARG A 13 -15.70 4.73 2.20
C ARG A 13 -15.73 5.27 0.78
N PRO A 14 -16.57 4.72 -0.11
CA PRO A 14 -16.72 5.24 -1.47
C PRO A 14 -16.90 6.76 -1.53
N PRO A 15 -16.25 7.45 -2.49
CA PRO A 15 -15.42 6.88 -3.55
C PRO A 15 -13.97 6.59 -3.13
N ILE A 16 -13.59 6.87 -1.87
CA ILE A 16 -12.22 6.80 -1.39
C ILE A 16 -11.97 5.54 -0.57
N TYR A 17 -10.97 4.78 -0.99
CA TYR A 17 -10.46 3.63 -0.26
C TYR A 17 -9.03 3.93 0.17
N SER A 18 -8.76 3.83 1.47
CA SER A 18 -7.44 4.11 2.01
C SER A 18 -6.97 2.93 2.84
N THR A 19 -5.75 2.46 2.59
CA THR A 19 -5.14 1.39 3.38
C THR A 19 -3.72 1.79 3.72
N THR A 20 -3.37 1.69 5.00
CA THR A 20 -2.02 1.96 5.49
C THR A 20 -1.37 0.69 5.95
N PHE A 21 -0.21 0.40 5.37
CA PHE A 21 0.65 -0.71 5.74
C PHE A 21 1.86 -0.22 6.52
N GLN A 22 2.29 -0.98 7.51
CA GLN A 22 3.58 -0.85 8.15
C GLN A 22 4.56 -1.88 7.56
N TYR A 23 5.71 -1.40 7.10
CA TYR A 23 6.83 -2.20 6.66
C TYR A 23 8.10 -1.67 7.33
N LEU A 24 8.71 -2.46 8.22
CA LEU A 24 9.80 -2.00 9.09
C LEU A 24 9.40 -0.70 9.81
N ASP A 25 10.21 0.36 9.67
CA ASP A 25 9.95 1.69 10.23
C ASP A 25 9.13 2.59 9.30
N SER A 26 8.78 2.11 8.10
CA SER A 26 8.01 2.85 7.10
C SER A 26 6.51 2.60 7.22
N LYS A 27 5.73 3.68 7.07
CA LYS A 27 4.27 3.64 6.93
C LYS A 27 3.90 4.00 5.50
N ILE A 28 3.39 3.03 4.76
CA ILE A 28 2.98 3.17 3.36
C ILE A 28 1.47 3.37 3.35
N GLU A 29 1.00 4.53 2.90
CA GLU A 29 -0.42 4.86 2.83
C GLU A 29 -0.84 4.91 1.36
N LEU A 30 -1.78 4.04 1.00
CA LEU A 30 -2.40 3.97 -0.32
C LEU A 30 -3.75 4.66 -0.24
N ASN A 31 -3.97 5.70 -1.04
CA ASN A 31 -5.21 6.44 -1.12
C ASN A 31 -5.77 6.34 -2.54
N TYR A 32 -6.69 5.42 -2.74
CA TYR A 32 -7.32 5.16 -4.03
C TYR A 32 -8.68 5.84 -4.15
N ASN A 33 -8.88 6.56 -5.24
CA ASN A 33 -10.14 7.16 -5.64
C ASN A 33 -10.76 6.33 -6.77
N TYR A 34 -11.86 5.64 -6.45
CA TYR A 34 -12.57 4.75 -7.38
C TYR A 34 -13.19 5.48 -8.58
N ASP A 35 -13.62 6.73 -8.41
CA ASP A 35 -14.31 7.46 -9.48
C ASP A 35 -13.35 7.88 -10.60
N ASN A 36 -12.09 8.16 -10.25
CA ASN A 36 -11.07 8.63 -11.18
C ASN A 36 -10.04 7.55 -11.54
N ASP A 37 -10.11 6.38 -10.91
CA ASP A 37 -9.16 5.28 -11.05
C ASP A 37 -7.69 5.67 -10.71
N GLU A 38 -7.51 6.53 -9.70
CA GLU A 38 -6.20 7.06 -9.30
C GLU A 38 -5.82 6.62 -7.88
N CYS A 39 -4.60 6.11 -7.68
CA CYS A 39 -4.04 5.76 -6.38
C CYS A 39 -2.85 6.68 -6.03
N PHE A 40 -3.00 7.45 -4.96
CA PHE A 40 -1.93 8.28 -4.41
C PHE A 40 -1.23 7.54 -3.28
N VAL A 41 0.10 7.56 -3.29
CA VAL A 41 0.91 6.89 -2.26
C VAL A 41 1.73 7.90 -1.48
N THR A 42 1.75 7.74 -0.16
CA THR A 42 2.71 8.43 0.70
C THR A 42 3.47 7.43 1.57
N VAL A 43 4.73 7.72 1.84
CA VAL A 43 5.54 6.98 2.80
C VAL A 43 5.91 7.91 3.94
N ASN A 44 5.59 7.51 5.18
CA ASN A 44 5.81 8.32 6.38
C ASN A 44 5.18 9.73 6.28
N LYS A 45 3.98 9.81 5.68
CA LYS A 45 3.22 11.06 5.44
C LYS A 45 3.89 12.06 4.48
N LYS A 46 4.82 11.59 3.66
CA LYS A 46 5.46 12.36 2.58
C LYS A 46 5.27 11.65 1.26
N GLU A 47 5.32 12.41 0.17
CA GLU A 47 5.40 11.83 -1.17
C GLU A 47 6.58 10.84 -1.23
N HIS A 48 6.35 9.67 -1.83
CA HIS A 48 7.37 8.65 -1.94
C HIS A 48 8.48 9.09 -2.89
N ILE A 49 9.74 8.98 -2.47
CA ILE A 49 10.90 9.34 -3.29
C ILE A 49 11.49 8.05 -3.86
N TYR A 50 11.30 7.85 -5.15
CA TYR A 50 11.83 6.70 -5.88
C TYR A 50 13.34 6.79 -6.11
N GLY A 51 14.02 5.65 -6.05
CA GLY A 51 15.46 5.50 -6.34
C GLY A 51 16.37 5.51 -5.11
N GLU A 52 15.85 5.83 -3.92
CA GLU A 52 16.62 5.75 -2.67
C GLU A 52 16.65 4.33 -2.09
N ASN A 53 15.58 3.54 -2.30
CA ASN A 53 15.48 2.18 -1.80
C ASN A 53 14.68 1.30 -2.76
N GLU A 54 15.39 0.55 -3.61
CA GLU A 54 14.78 -0.32 -4.63
C GLU A 54 13.76 -1.32 -4.06
N THR A 55 13.97 -1.81 -2.84
CA THR A 55 13.04 -2.76 -2.20
C THR A 55 11.75 -2.08 -1.80
N LEU A 56 11.83 -0.89 -1.22
CA LEU A 56 10.67 -0.09 -0.84
C LEU A 56 9.92 0.39 -2.09
N ASP A 57 10.64 0.80 -3.13
CA ASP A 57 10.07 1.24 -4.40
C ASP A 57 9.20 0.14 -5.02
N LYS A 58 9.75 -1.08 -5.16
CA LYS A 58 9.01 -2.24 -5.68
C LYS A 58 7.79 -2.59 -4.82
N LEU A 59 7.92 -2.49 -3.49
CA LEU A 59 6.81 -2.75 -2.58
C LEU A 59 5.69 -1.70 -2.79
N VAL A 60 6.04 -0.43 -2.84
CA VAL A 60 5.09 0.68 -3.08
C VAL A 60 4.36 0.51 -4.41
N ASP A 61 5.09 0.21 -5.48
CA ASP A 61 4.51 0.01 -6.81
C ASP A 61 3.55 -1.19 -6.82
N GLY A 62 3.98 -2.33 -6.28
CA GLY A 62 3.13 -3.52 -6.20
C GLY A 62 1.85 -3.30 -5.39
N LEU A 63 1.97 -2.69 -4.21
CA LEU A 63 0.83 -2.42 -3.34
C LEU A 63 -0.16 -1.44 -3.99
N SER A 64 0.33 -0.39 -4.64
CA SER A 64 -0.50 0.61 -5.29
C SER A 64 -1.24 0.05 -6.50
N ASN A 65 -0.57 -0.73 -7.35
CA ASN A 65 -1.19 -1.44 -8.47
C ASN A 65 -2.31 -2.38 -8.01
N GLN A 66 -2.09 -3.13 -6.93
CA GLN A 66 -3.11 -4.00 -6.36
C GLN A 66 -4.28 -3.23 -5.73
N MET A 67 -4.04 -2.01 -5.24
CA MET A 67 -5.09 -1.16 -4.67
C MET A 67 -6.09 -0.67 -5.72
N VAL A 68 -5.66 -0.44 -6.96
CA VAL A 68 -6.54 -0.07 -8.10
C VAL A 68 -7.62 -1.14 -8.33
N GLY A 69 -7.30 -2.42 -8.06
CA GLY A 69 -8.26 -3.53 -8.08
C GLY A 69 -9.08 -3.71 -6.78
N LEU A 70 -9.00 -2.77 -5.84
CA LEU A 70 -9.58 -2.86 -4.49
C LEU A 70 -9.11 -4.11 -3.71
N SER A 71 -7.93 -4.65 -4.01
CA SER A 71 -7.43 -5.89 -3.39
C SER A 71 -7.32 -5.79 -1.87
N TRP A 72 -7.04 -4.58 -1.37
CA TRP A 72 -6.89 -4.30 0.06
C TRP A 72 -8.19 -3.84 0.74
N LYS A 73 -9.27 -3.70 -0.02
CA LYS A 73 -10.55 -3.24 0.52
C LYS A 73 -10.99 -4.12 1.68
N GLU A 74 -10.70 -5.42 1.70
CA GLU A 74 -11.12 -6.27 2.81
C GLU A 74 -10.07 -6.52 3.90
N CYS A 75 -8.88 -5.91 3.78
CA CYS A 75 -7.79 -6.12 4.74
C CYS A 75 -8.18 -5.71 6.17
N GLU A 76 -7.86 -6.55 7.16
CA GLU A 76 -8.18 -6.30 8.56
C GLU A 76 -7.07 -5.53 9.27
N VAL A 77 -7.43 -4.56 10.12
CA VAL A 77 -6.43 -3.86 10.93
C VAL A 77 -5.81 -4.84 11.92
N GLY A 78 -4.49 -4.97 11.86
CA GLY A 78 -3.71 -5.95 12.61
C GLY A 78 -3.29 -7.16 11.80
N GLU A 79 -3.85 -7.37 10.60
CA GLU A 79 -3.49 -8.44 9.68
C GLU A 79 -2.03 -8.31 9.22
N GLU A 80 -1.32 -9.43 9.21
CA GLU A 80 0.07 -9.53 8.73
C GLU A 80 0.08 -10.30 7.42
N LEU A 81 0.69 -9.70 6.40
CA LEU A 81 0.67 -10.17 5.02
C LEU A 81 2.10 -10.45 4.56
N THR A 82 2.27 -11.60 3.90
CA THR A 82 3.51 -11.93 3.20
C THR A 82 3.38 -11.52 1.74
N VAL A 83 4.15 -10.53 1.32
CA VAL A 83 4.17 -10.01 -0.05
C VAL A 83 5.39 -10.56 -0.78
N LYS A 84 5.19 -11.17 -1.95
CA LYS A 84 6.29 -11.66 -2.80
C LYS A 84 6.57 -10.65 -3.90
N LEU A 85 7.71 -9.95 -3.80
CA LEU A 85 8.09 -8.91 -4.76
C LEU A 85 8.21 -9.41 -6.21
N ASP A 86 8.55 -10.69 -6.41
CA ASP A 86 8.71 -11.27 -7.75
C ASP A 86 7.36 -11.50 -8.47
N HIS A 87 6.25 -11.29 -7.74
CA HIS A 87 4.87 -11.51 -8.18
C HIS A 87 4.00 -10.25 -8.06
N LEU A 88 4.63 -9.09 -7.79
CA LEU A 88 3.99 -7.78 -7.73
C LEU A 88 4.01 -7.07 -9.07
#